data_AF-A0A7S2ZWC0-F1
#
_entry.id   AF-A0A7S2ZWC0-F1
#
_cell.length_a   1.000
_cell.length_b   1.000
_cell.length_c   1.000
_cell.angle_alpha   90.00
_cell.angle_beta   90.00
_cell.angle_gamma   90.00
#
_symmetry.space_group_name_H-M   'P 1'
#
loop_
_entity.id
_entity.type
_entity.pdbx_description
1 polymer ?
#
loop_
_entity_poly.entity_id
_entity_poly.type
_entity_poly.pdbx_seq_one_letter_code
_entity_poly.pdbx_strand_id
1 'polypeptide(L)'
;MSELTMDLSDYGIDEQLSEASGSLIVVMYRLPIIAERVEGSKEWDFTFDNDALYMTFEGLNESLQEKGKKVTWVGVLNLDEEIEEDEQRLISKQLWDRFRCAPVWIPRRTIELFYKGFCKGVLWPVFHMVNYIPDGGESTYDEALWHVYMIVNRKFKEAIVGRFHEGVDSIWIHDYHLMLLPSMLRRDLDRCRIGFFLHTPWPSSEMYRNLPWRVQLLEGMLGSSILGFHLFDYARHFLSACVRLLDLEQKLTRGALTVEHHGRISALLKD
;
A
#
# COMPACT_ATOMS: atom_id res chain seq x y z
N MET A 1 13.65 -18.34 -14.47
CA MET A 1 15.05 -17.99 -14.84
C MET A 1 15.62 -17.13 -13.71
N SER A 2 16.80 -17.53 -13.22
CA SER A 2 17.65 -16.90 -12.19
C SER A 2 16.98 -16.37 -10.92
N GLU A 3 17.15 -17.15 -9.85
CA GLU A 3 17.14 -16.72 -8.46
C GLU A 3 17.88 -15.38 -8.30
N LEU A 4 17.14 -14.34 -7.95
CA LEU A 4 17.65 -13.10 -7.38
C LEU A 4 16.94 -12.90 -6.04
N THR A 5 17.22 -13.79 -5.09
CA THR A 5 17.19 -13.38 -3.68
C THR A 5 18.32 -12.39 -3.50
N MET A 6 18.02 -11.12 -3.74
CA MET A 6 18.94 -10.01 -3.53
C MET A 6 19.13 -9.87 -2.01
N ASP A 7 20.34 -10.16 -1.55
CA ASP A 7 20.68 -10.11 -0.14
C ASP A 7 20.74 -8.65 0.31
N LEU A 8 19.81 -8.26 1.20
CA LEU A 8 19.74 -6.90 1.72
C LEU A 8 20.94 -6.57 2.64
N SER A 9 21.75 -7.59 2.99
CA SER A 9 23.03 -7.45 3.69
C SER A 9 24.00 -6.53 2.96
N ASP A 10 23.96 -6.61 1.64
CA ASP A 10 24.77 -5.83 0.73
C ASP A 10 24.37 -4.37 0.68
N TYR A 11 23.43 -3.84 1.46
CA TYR A 11 23.11 -2.40 1.49
C TYR A 11 23.31 -1.72 2.84
N GLY A 12 23.91 -2.40 3.83
CA GLY A 12 24.12 -1.82 5.17
C GLY A 12 22.82 -1.63 5.96
N ILE A 13 21.73 -2.25 5.50
CA ILE A 13 20.44 -2.32 6.20
C ILE A 13 20.50 -3.44 7.28
N ASP A 14 21.61 -4.20 7.32
CA ASP A 14 21.67 -5.55 7.89
C ASP A 14 21.95 -5.68 9.37
N GLU A 15 22.55 -4.68 10.02
CA GLU A 15 22.79 -4.78 11.47
C GLU A 15 21.47 -4.84 12.28
N GLN A 16 20.31 -4.73 11.61
CA GLN A 16 18.97 -4.96 12.17
C GLN A 16 18.17 -6.06 11.44
N LEU A 17 18.70 -6.80 10.45
CA LEU A 17 17.93 -7.69 9.56
C LEU A 17 18.11 -9.21 9.80
N SER A 18 19.11 -9.67 10.54
CA SER A 18 19.30 -11.12 10.71
C SER A 18 18.45 -11.71 11.86
N GLU A 19 17.73 -12.80 11.56
CA GLU A 19 16.96 -13.68 12.48
C GLU A 19 15.57 -13.21 12.95
N ALA A 20 14.70 -12.72 12.05
CA ALA A 20 13.26 -12.70 12.34
C ALA A 20 12.58 -13.91 11.69
N SER A 21 12.07 -14.85 12.50
CA SER A 21 11.17 -15.95 12.07
C SER A 21 9.79 -15.39 11.66
N GLY A 22 9.80 -14.50 10.66
CA GLY A 22 9.01 -13.29 10.79
C GLY A 22 7.63 -13.31 10.13
N SER A 23 6.65 -12.77 10.85
CA SER A 23 5.30 -12.52 10.32
C SER A 23 5.34 -11.40 9.27
N LEU A 24 4.61 -11.58 8.18
CA LEU A 24 4.47 -10.59 7.11
C LEU A 24 3.02 -10.14 7.03
N ILE A 25 2.79 -8.84 7.12
CA ILE A 25 1.49 -8.24 6.85
C ILE A 25 1.52 -7.64 5.45
N VAL A 26 0.67 -8.16 4.57
CA VAL A 26 0.44 -7.58 3.25
C VAL A 26 -0.78 -6.67 3.33
N VAL A 27 -0.60 -5.41 2.98
CA VAL A 27 -1.65 -4.38 3.03
C VAL A 27 -1.97 -3.92 1.63
N MET A 28 -3.24 -4.05 1.25
CA MET A 28 -3.75 -3.65 -0.06
C MET A 28 -5.11 -2.99 0.10
N TYR A 29 -5.54 -2.23 -0.92
CA TYR A 29 -6.84 -1.57 -0.84
C TYR A 29 -7.97 -2.59 -0.63
N ARG A 30 -8.04 -3.65 -1.45
CA ARG A 30 -9.07 -4.69 -1.37
C ARG A 30 -8.47 -6.01 -0.92
N LEU A 31 -9.11 -6.71 0.00
CA LEU A 31 -8.73 -8.08 0.33
C LEU A 31 -8.89 -9.00 -0.89
N PRO A 32 -8.03 -10.02 -1.03
CA PRO A 32 -8.14 -11.03 -2.09
C PRO A 32 -9.21 -12.07 -1.72
N ILE A 33 -10.39 -11.62 -1.31
CA ILE A 33 -11.48 -12.48 -0.85
C ILE A 33 -12.76 -12.13 -1.61
N ILE A 34 -13.37 -13.16 -2.20
CA ILE A 34 -14.74 -13.12 -2.68
C ILE A 34 -15.65 -13.45 -1.49
N ALA A 35 -16.63 -12.59 -1.24
CA ALA A 35 -17.60 -12.75 -0.17
C ALA A 35 -19.01 -12.82 -0.76
N GLU A 36 -19.70 -13.92 -0.52
CA GLU A 36 -21.05 -14.16 -1.03
C GLU A 36 -22.01 -14.44 0.13
N ARG A 37 -23.16 -13.78 0.14
CA ARG A 37 -24.20 -14.05 1.13
C ARG A 37 -24.89 -15.37 0.77
N VAL A 38 -24.96 -16.30 1.73
CA VAL A 38 -25.62 -17.59 1.52
C VAL A 38 -27.12 -17.37 1.40
N GLU A 39 -27.71 -17.82 0.29
CA GLU A 39 -29.11 -17.59 -0.06
C GLU A 39 -30.07 -18.01 1.06
N GLY A 40 -30.98 -17.11 1.44
CA GLY A 40 -31.95 -17.37 2.51
C GLY A 40 -31.39 -17.32 3.93
N SER A 41 -30.13 -16.92 4.13
CA SER A 41 -29.50 -16.85 5.45
C SER A 41 -28.79 -15.50 5.70
N LYS A 42 -28.38 -15.27 6.96
CA LYS A 42 -27.48 -14.17 7.34
C LYS A 42 -25.99 -14.57 7.27
N GLU A 43 -25.70 -15.77 6.81
CA GLU A 43 -24.34 -16.30 6.75
C GLU A 43 -23.63 -15.87 5.46
N TRP A 44 -22.31 -15.89 5.52
CA TRP A 44 -21.41 -15.53 4.43
C TRP A 44 -20.53 -16.73 4.08
N ASP A 45 -20.37 -16.98 2.79
CA ASP A 45 -19.29 -17.81 2.29
C ASP A 45 -18.15 -16.95 1.75
N PHE A 46 -16.93 -17.45 1.92
CA PHE A 46 -15.70 -16.76 1.58
C PHE A 46 -14.78 -17.69 0.82
N THR A 47 -14.19 -17.18 -0.25
CA THR A 47 -13.15 -17.86 -1.03
C THR A 47 -12.04 -16.89 -1.39
N PHE A 48 -10.83 -17.39 -1.65
CA PHE A 48 -9.76 -16.55 -2.20
C PHE A 48 -10.11 -16.15 -3.64
N ASP A 49 -9.95 -14.87 -3.94
CA ASP A 49 -9.99 -14.37 -5.32
C ASP A 49 -8.62 -14.63 -5.97
N ASN A 50 -8.50 -15.75 -6.69
CA ASN A 50 -7.25 -16.12 -7.37
C ASN A 50 -6.96 -15.25 -8.60
N ASP A 51 -7.96 -14.52 -9.10
CA ASP A 51 -7.83 -13.62 -10.26
C ASP A 51 -7.53 -12.18 -9.81
N ALA A 52 -7.56 -11.90 -8.51
CA ALA A 52 -7.16 -10.60 -7.99
C ALA A 52 -5.74 -10.28 -8.45
N LEU A 53 -5.56 -9.08 -9.03
CA LEU A 53 -4.28 -8.59 -9.59
C LEU A 53 -3.07 -8.86 -8.68
N TYR A 54 -3.29 -8.78 -7.36
CA TYR A 54 -2.27 -8.95 -6.33
C TYR A 54 -1.97 -10.42 -5.98
N MET A 55 -2.91 -11.34 -6.25
CA MET A 55 -2.72 -12.79 -6.12
C MET A 55 -2.10 -13.40 -7.37
N THR A 56 -2.30 -12.78 -8.54
CA THR A 56 -1.69 -13.16 -9.81
C THR A 56 -0.20 -12.81 -9.93
N PHE A 57 0.39 -12.12 -8.95
CA PHE A 57 1.85 -12.07 -8.81
C PHE A 57 2.36 -13.47 -8.47
N GLU A 58 2.55 -14.26 -9.53
CA GLU A 58 3.28 -15.54 -9.66
C GLU A 58 3.72 -16.18 -8.34
N GLY A 59 2.77 -16.76 -7.60
CA GLY A 59 3.10 -17.58 -6.45
C GLY A 59 3.61 -16.81 -5.24
N LEU A 60 3.28 -15.52 -5.04
CA LEU A 60 3.68 -14.84 -3.80
C LEU A 60 3.12 -15.56 -2.57
N ASN A 61 1.84 -15.93 -2.58
CA ASN A 61 1.22 -16.67 -1.47
C ASN A 61 1.86 -18.06 -1.33
N GLU A 62 2.07 -18.77 -2.44
CA GLU A 62 2.70 -20.10 -2.46
C GLU A 62 4.16 -20.04 -1.99
N SER A 63 4.97 -19.14 -2.53
CA SER A 63 6.38 -18.92 -2.17
C SER A 63 6.55 -18.44 -0.72
N LEU A 64 5.65 -17.59 -0.22
CA LEU A 64 5.67 -17.17 1.18
C LEU A 64 5.29 -18.33 2.11
N GLN A 65 4.34 -19.18 1.71
CA GLN A 65 3.97 -20.39 2.44
C GLN A 65 5.08 -21.45 2.41
N GLU A 66 5.72 -21.68 1.26
CA GLU A 66 6.87 -22.56 1.09
C GLU A 66 8.05 -22.13 1.98
N LYS A 67 8.25 -20.81 2.12
CA LYS A 67 9.26 -20.22 3.02
C LYS A 67 8.82 -20.22 4.50
N GLY A 68 7.69 -20.83 4.83
CA GLY A 68 7.18 -20.94 6.21
C GLY A 68 6.77 -19.61 6.84
N LYS A 69 6.58 -18.53 6.05
CA LYS A 69 6.19 -17.23 6.57
C LYS A 69 4.70 -17.19 6.87
N LYS A 70 4.35 -16.69 8.05
CA LYS A 70 2.95 -16.40 8.40
C LYS A 70 2.53 -15.11 7.73
N VAL A 71 1.80 -15.22 6.63
CA VAL A 71 1.23 -14.07 5.91
C VAL A 71 -0.12 -13.68 6.51
N THR A 72 -0.36 -12.39 6.63
CA THR A 72 -1.65 -11.83 7.03
C THR A 72 -2.03 -10.74 6.05
N TRP A 73 -3.27 -10.77 5.55
CA TRP A 73 -3.75 -9.80 4.57
C TRP A 73 -4.62 -8.75 5.25
N VAL A 74 -4.41 -7.47 4.93
CA VAL A 74 -5.18 -6.34 5.45
C VAL A 74 -5.73 -5.55 4.26
N GLY A 75 -7.04 -5.28 4.27
CA GLY A 75 -7.71 -4.56 3.20
C GLY A 75 -9.20 -4.39 3.46
N VAL A 76 -9.91 -3.67 2.58
CA VAL A 76 -11.37 -3.61 2.62
C VAL A 76 -11.96 -4.86 1.96
N LEU A 77 -13.04 -5.38 2.52
CA LEU A 77 -13.80 -6.44 1.87
C LEU A 77 -14.66 -5.83 0.76
N ASN A 78 -14.69 -6.47 -0.42
CA ASN A 78 -15.45 -5.97 -1.56
C ASN A 78 -16.93 -6.34 -1.43
N LEU A 79 -17.68 -5.56 -0.66
CA LEU A 79 -19.11 -5.74 -0.43
C LEU A 79 -19.94 -4.62 -1.07
N ASP A 80 -21.09 -5.01 -1.62
CA ASP A 80 -22.08 -4.09 -2.19
C ASP A 80 -23.14 -3.65 -1.18
N GLU A 81 -23.00 -3.98 0.10
CA GLU A 81 -23.89 -3.57 1.17
C GLU A 81 -23.12 -3.10 2.41
N GLU A 82 -23.77 -2.26 3.21
CA GLU A 82 -23.21 -1.81 4.50
C GLU A 82 -23.55 -2.85 5.56
N ILE A 83 -22.53 -3.24 6.34
CA ILE A 83 -22.65 -4.33 7.32
C ILE A 83 -22.73 -3.73 8.71
N GLU A 84 -23.70 -4.19 9.51
CA GLU A 84 -23.86 -3.80 10.91
C GLU A 84 -22.68 -4.26 11.77
N GLU A 85 -22.34 -3.51 12.82
CA GLU A 85 -21.13 -3.77 13.63
C GLU A 85 -21.04 -5.20 14.19
N ASP A 86 -22.17 -5.76 14.64
CA ASP A 86 -22.19 -7.12 15.19
C ASP A 86 -21.89 -8.17 14.11
N GLU A 87 -22.36 -7.96 12.88
CA GLU A 87 -22.06 -8.83 11.73
C GLU A 87 -20.61 -8.63 11.26
N GLN A 88 -20.08 -7.40 11.29
CA GLN A 88 -18.67 -7.12 11.01
C GLN A 88 -17.73 -7.92 11.93
N ARG A 89 -18.06 -8.05 13.22
CA ARG A 89 -17.27 -8.85 14.18
C ARG A 89 -17.25 -10.33 13.80
N LEU A 90 -18.40 -10.88 13.41
CA LEU A 90 -18.51 -12.28 12.98
C LEU A 90 -17.71 -12.54 11.69
N ILE A 91 -17.87 -11.68 10.68
CA ILE A 91 -17.11 -11.75 9.43
C ILE A 91 -15.61 -11.65 9.69
N SER A 92 -15.18 -10.68 10.50
CA SER A 92 -13.76 -10.48 10.84
C SER A 92 -13.14 -11.70 11.50
N LYS A 93 -13.89 -12.38 12.38
CA LYS A 93 -13.44 -13.62 13.01
C LYS A 93 -13.29 -14.75 12.00
N GLN A 94 -14.27 -14.94 11.13
CA GLN A 94 -14.22 -15.98 10.09
C GLN A 94 -13.07 -15.77 9.11
N LEU A 95 -12.87 -14.53 8.64
CA LEU A 95 -11.77 -14.16 7.75
C LEU A 95 -10.40 -14.38 8.40
N TRP A 96 -10.29 -14.10 9.70
CA TRP A 96 -9.04 -14.34 10.44
C TRP A 96 -8.74 -15.82 10.59
N ASP A 97 -9.72 -16.60 11.05
CA ASP A 97 -9.55 -18.02 11.38
C ASP A 97 -9.30 -18.88 10.14
N ARG A 98 -9.98 -18.57 9.02
CA ARG A 98 -9.89 -19.37 7.77
C ARG A 98 -8.86 -18.85 6.77
N PHE A 99 -8.66 -17.53 6.69
CA PHE A 99 -7.90 -16.90 5.59
C PHE A 99 -6.74 -16.02 6.05
N ARG A 100 -6.56 -15.85 7.38
CA ARG A 100 -5.58 -14.88 7.93
C ARG A 100 -5.78 -13.48 7.34
N CYS A 101 -7.03 -13.12 7.07
CA CYS A 101 -7.41 -11.82 6.55
C CYS A 101 -7.99 -10.95 7.69
N ALA A 102 -7.62 -9.68 7.71
CA ALA A 102 -8.10 -8.68 8.66
C ALA A 102 -8.78 -7.55 7.87
N PRO A 103 -10.12 -7.51 7.83
CA PRO A 103 -10.86 -6.48 7.12
C PRO A 103 -10.71 -5.11 7.79
N VAL A 104 -10.58 -4.06 6.98
CA VAL A 104 -10.67 -2.66 7.41
C VAL A 104 -12.07 -2.15 7.11
N TRP A 105 -12.86 -1.95 8.15
CA TRP A 105 -14.24 -1.49 8.04
C TRP A 105 -14.29 0.04 7.88
N ILE A 106 -14.87 0.49 6.77
CA ILE A 106 -14.99 1.90 6.40
C ILE A 106 -16.39 2.10 5.81
N PRO A 107 -17.12 3.17 6.18
CA PRO A 107 -18.45 3.44 5.64
C PRO A 107 -18.46 3.47 4.11
N ARG A 108 -19.51 2.89 3.51
CA ARG A 108 -19.58 2.71 2.05
C ARG A 108 -19.40 4.00 1.28
N ARG A 109 -20.05 5.08 1.72
CA ARG A 109 -19.94 6.40 1.08
C ARG A 109 -18.52 6.94 1.10
N THR A 110 -17.78 6.71 2.18
CA THR A 110 -16.37 7.12 2.29
C THR A 110 -15.49 6.33 1.31
N ILE A 111 -15.72 5.01 1.19
CA ILE A 111 -15.01 4.16 0.20
C ILE A 111 -15.32 4.58 -1.23
N GLU A 112 -16.57 4.92 -1.55
CA GLU A 112 -16.95 5.37 -2.88
C GLU A 112 -16.25 6.69 -3.26
N LEU A 113 -16.29 7.69 -2.38
CA LEU A 113 -15.59 8.96 -2.58
C LEU A 113 -14.07 8.77 -2.66
N PHE A 114 -13.53 7.88 -1.83
CA PHE A 114 -12.11 7.52 -1.87
C PHE A 114 -11.71 6.91 -3.21
N TYR A 115 -12.39 5.86 -3.63
CA TYR A 115 -11.99 5.08 -4.78
C TYR A 115 -12.36 5.75 -6.09
N LYS A 116 -13.65 6.09 -6.30
CA LYS A 116 -14.10 6.71 -7.54
C LYS A 116 -13.65 8.17 -7.63
N GLY A 117 -13.77 8.91 -6.53
CA GLY A 117 -13.42 10.33 -6.48
C GLY A 117 -11.91 10.56 -6.52
N PHE A 118 -11.19 10.20 -5.45
CA PHE A 118 -9.76 10.54 -5.35
C PHE A 118 -8.86 9.58 -6.14
N CYS A 119 -8.95 8.27 -5.89
CA CYS A 119 -8.04 7.31 -6.51
C CYS A 119 -8.22 7.26 -8.03
N LYS A 120 -9.45 7.07 -8.53
CA LYS A 120 -9.73 6.97 -9.98
C LYS A 120 -9.93 8.31 -10.67
N GLY A 121 -10.45 9.33 -9.97
CA GLY A 121 -10.68 10.65 -10.54
C GLY A 121 -9.46 11.59 -10.49
N VAL A 122 -8.54 11.39 -9.54
CA VAL A 122 -7.37 12.27 -9.35
C VAL A 122 -6.04 11.55 -9.57
N LEU A 123 -5.74 10.51 -8.78
CA LEU A 123 -4.42 9.87 -8.83
C LEU A 123 -4.21 9.08 -10.12
N TRP A 124 -5.19 8.25 -10.50
CA TRP A 124 -5.06 7.36 -11.64
C TRP A 124 -4.79 8.12 -12.95
N PRO A 125 -5.52 9.19 -13.32
CA PRO A 125 -5.25 9.93 -14.56
C PRO A 125 -3.85 10.55 -14.57
N VAL A 126 -3.43 11.14 -13.45
CA VAL A 126 -2.09 11.72 -13.31
C VAL A 126 -1.02 10.63 -13.50
N PHE A 127 -1.13 9.51 -12.80
CA PHE A 127 -0.11 8.45 -12.82
C PHE A 127 -0.01 7.77 -14.18
N HIS A 128 -1.11 7.74 -14.94
CA HIS A 128 -1.14 7.18 -16.31
C HIS A 128 -0.94 8.24 -17.39
N MET A 129 -0.56 9.47 -17.02
CA MET A 129 -0.31 10.59 -17.94
C MET A 129 -1.52 10.90 -18.85
N VAL A 130 -2.72 10.62 -18.35
CA VAL A 130 -3.97 10.96 -19.01
C VAL A 130 -4.33 12.39 -18.60
N ASN A 131 -4.27 13.31 -19.55
CA ASN A 131 -4.77 14.67 -19.35
C ASN A 131 -6.27 14.62 -19.10
N TYR A 132 -6.67 14.80 -17.85
CA TYR A 132 -8.06 14.98 -17.47
C TYR A 132 -8.34 16.47 -17.32
N ILE A 133 -9.06 17.04 -18.28
CA ILE A 133 -9.67 18.36 -18.16
C ILE A 133 -11.14 18.08 -17.81
N PRO A 134 -11.61 18.42 -16.61
CA PRO A 134 -13.04 18.30 -16.29
C PRO A 134 -13.85 19.12 -17.30
N ASP A 135 -15.00 18.59 -17.73
CA ASP A 135 -15.98 19.34 -18.53
C ASP A 135 -16.38 20.60 -17.75
N GLY A 136 -15.79 21.76 -18.11
CA GLY A 136 -15.93 23.00 -17.33
C GLY A 136 -14.71 23.93 -17.34
N GLY A 137 -13.56 23.50 -17.85
CA GLY A 137 -12.44 24.39 -18.21
C GLY A 137 -11.52 24.83 -17.06
N GLU A 138 -11.86 24.54 -15.80
CA GLU A 138 -10.99 24.76 -14.65
C GLU A 138 -10.71 23.44 -13.91
N SER A 139 -9.43 23.04 -13.86
CA SER A 139 -8.97 21.89 -13.07
C SER A 139 -8.85 22.26 -11.59
N THR A 140 -9.97 22.55 -10.93
CA THR A 140 -9.96 22.74 -9.47
C THR A 140 -10.07 21.37 -8.81
N TYR A 141 -8.97 20.92 -8.19
CA TYR A 141 -8.99 19.70 -7.40
C TYR A 141 -9.86 19.91 -6.16
N ASP A 142 -10.78 18.98 -5.89
CA ASP A 142 -11.64 19.02 -4.71
C ASP A 142 -10.86 18.62 -3.45
N GLU A 143 -10.66 19.58 -2.54
CA GLU A 143 -9.99 19.37 -1.25
C GLU A 143 -10.72 18.39 -0.33
N ALA A 144 -12.04 18.27 -0.47
CA ALA A 144 -12.82 17.28 0.28
C ALA A 144 -12.41 15.85 -0.10
N LEU A 145 -12.09 15.59 -1.37
CA LEU A 145 -11.62 14.28 -1.82
C LEU A 145 -10.25 13.93 -1.22
N TRP A 146 -9.36 14.92 -1.05
CA TRP A 146 -8.09 14.72 -0.35
C TRP A 146 -8.30 14.38 1.14
N HIS A 147 -9.21 15.06 1.81
CA HIS A 147 -9.57 14.72 3.19
C HIS A 147 -10.08 13.29 3.30
N VAL A 148 -10.92 12.84 2.36
CA VAL A 148 -11.37 11.44 2.29
C VAL A 148 -10.19 10.47 2.10
N TYR A 149 -9.23 10.79 1.23
CA TYR A 149 -8.02 9.99 1.03
C TYR A 149 -7.18 9.83 2.30
N MET A 150 -7.00 10.92 3.05
CA MET A 150 -6.34 10.88 4.36
C MET A 150 -7.11 10.08 5.40
N ILE A 151 -8.45 10.20 5.44
CA ILE A 151 -9.31 9.45 6.36
C ILE A 151 -9.16 7.95 6.12
N VAL A 152 -9.21 7.51 4.86
CA VAL A 152 -9.06 6.07 4.54
C VAL A 152 -7.67 5.56 4.93
N ASN A 153 -6.59 6.28 4.58
CA ASN A 153 -5.23 5.88 5.00
C ASN A 153 -5.10 5.81 6.53
N ARG A 154 -5.74 6.73 7.26
CA ARG A 154 -5.79 6.70 8.73
C ARG A 154 -6.56 5.49 9.26
N LYS A 155 -7.67 5.11 8.64
CA LYS A 155 -8.45 3.91 9.03
C LYS A 155 -7.63 2.62 8.87
N PHE A 156 -6.84 2.53 7.80
CA PHE A 156 -5.87 1.44 7.64
C PHE A 156 -4.81 1.45 8.74
N LYS A 157 -4.25 2.62 9.06
CA LYS A 157 -3.29 2.78 10.17
C LYS A 157 -3.90 2.32 11.50
N GLU A 158 -5.11 2.78 11.83
CA GLU A 158 -5.85 2.41 13.05
C GLU A 158 -6.07 0.90 13.14
N ALA A 159 -6.51 0.26 12.05
CA ALA A 159 -6.75 -1.18 11.99
C ALA A 159 -5.46 -2.00 12.19
N ILE A 160 -4.35 -1.56 11.60
CA ILE A 160 -3.06 -2.25 11.73
C ILE A 160 -2.48 -2.08 13.14
N VAL A 161 -2.36 -0.85 13.62
CA VAL A 161 -1.77 -0.56 14.94
C VAL A 161 -2.62 -1.18 16.06
N GLY A 162 -3.95 -1.11 15.97
CA GLY A 162 -4.85 -1.69 16.96
C GLY A 162 -4.76 -3.21 17.07
N ARG A 163 -4.31 -3.90 16.02
CA ARG A 163 -4.25 -5.37 15.97
C ARG A 163 -2.83 -5.92 16.13
N PHE A 164 -1.82 -5.18 15.70
CA PHE A 164 -0.47 -5.72 15.51
C PHE A 164 0.66 -4.88 16.14
N HIS A 165 0.40 -4.28 17.31
CA HIS A 165 1.36 -3.44 18.03
C HIS A 165 2.67 -4.15 18.42
N GLU A 166 2.65 -5.47 18.66
CA GLU A 166 3.82 -6.27 19.04
C GLU A 166 4.02 -7.45 18.09
N GLY A 167 5.28 -7.74 17.74
CA GLY A 167 5.66 -8.96 16.99
C GLY A 167 5.45 -8.92 15.48
N VAL A 168 5.21 -7.75 14.87
CA VAL A 168 5.25 -7.59 13.41
C VAL A 168 6.65 -7.30 12.96
N ASP A 169 7.20 -8.19 12.15
CA ASP A 169 8.54 -8.04 11.62
C ASP A 169 8.58 -7.17 10.37
N SER A 170 7.57 -7.35 9.51
CA SER A 170 7.47 -6.68 8.23
C SER A 170 6.03 -6.38 7.82
N ILE A 171 5.82 -5.19 7.27
CA ILE A 171 4.60 -4.75 6.58
C ILE A 171 4.97 -4.42 5.14
N TRP A 172 4.19 -4.92 4.19
CA TRP A 172 4.33 -4.61 2.78
C TRP A 172 3.04 -3.99 2.26
N ILE A 173 3.11 -2.71 1.88
CA ILE A 173 1.97 -1.90 1.46
C ILE A 173 1.95 -1.82 -0.06
N HIS A 174 0.77 -1.99 -0.64
CA HIS A 174 0.62 -1.99 -2.08
C HIS A 174 -0.24 -0.84 -2.58
N ASP A 175 0.27 -0.25 -3.66
CA ASP A 175 -0.41 0.58 -4.63
C ASP A 175 -0.76 2.02 -4.21
N TYR A 176 -1.12 2.83 -5.21
CA TYR A 176 -1.37 4.27 -5.06
C TYR A 176 -2.54 4.63 -4.11
N HIS A 177 -3.36 3.65 -3.72
CA HIS A 177 -4.44 3.82 -2.76
C HIS A 177 -3.93 4.17 -1.35
N LEU A 178 -2.73 3.70 -0.99
CA LEU A 178 -2.22 3.72 0.38
C LEU A 178 -0.88 4.46 0.52
N MET A 179 -0.64 5.49 -0.30
CA MET A 179 0.64 6.19 -0.34
C MET A 179 0.99 6.94 0.96
N LEU A 180 0.01 7.29 1.79
CA LEU A 180 0.26 7.98 3.07
C LEU A 180 0.54 7.01 4.21
N LEU A 181 0.05 5.78 4.08
CA LEU A 181 0.09 4.77 5.11
C LEU A 181 1.50 4.49 5.68
N PRO A 182 2.59 4.42 4.88
CA PRO A 182 3.91 4.13 5.44
C PRO A 182 4.34 5.16 6.48
N SER A 183 4.22 6.45 6.16
CA SER A 183 4.55 7.54 7.11
C SER A 183 3.67 7.53 8.36
N MET A 184 2.39 7.16 8.20
CA MET A 184 1.44 7.09 9.32
C MET A 184 1.78 5.95 10.27
N LEU A 185 2.11 4.76 9.74
CA LEU A 185 2.48 3.59 10.53
C LEU A 185 3.82 3.77 11.22
N ARG A 186 4.78 4.41 10.56
CA ARG A 186 6.13 4.59 11.10
C ARG A 186 6.18 5.32 12.43
N ARG A 187 5.20 6.17 12.72
CA ARG A 187 5.09 6.92 13.98
C ARG A 187 4.79 6.00 15.17
N ASP A 188 4.13 4.88 14.93
CA ASP A 188 3.67 3.94 15.95
C ASP A 188 4.46 2.61 15.91
N LEU A 189 5.04 2.28 14.74
CA LEU A 189 5.79 1.04 14.47
C LEU A 189 7.23 1.36 14.02
N ASP A 190 8.02 1.93 14.91
CA ASP A 190 9.37 2.44 14.63
C ASP A 190 10.34 1.33 14.16
N ARG A 191 10.27 0.16 14.80
CA ARG A 191 11.14 -1.02 14.54
C ARG A 191 10.65 -1.93 13.41
N CYS A 192 9.40 -1.77 12.96
CA CYS A 192 8.84 -2.62 11.90
C CYS A 192 9.48 -2.31 10.56
N ARG A 193 9.78 -3.34 9.75
CA ARG A 193 10.21 -3.11 8.37
C ARG A 193 8.99 -2.74 7.54
N ILE A 194 9.02 -1.61 6.85
CA ILE A 194 7.89 -1.15 6.02
C ILE A 194 8.37 -1.07 4.58
N GLY A 195 7.82 -1.92 3.72
CA GLY A 195 7.98 -1.84 2.28
C GLY A 195 6.74 -1.22 1.65
N PHE A 196 6.92 -0.54 0.53
CA PHE A 196 5.82 -0.07 -0.32
C PHE A 196 6.11 -0.43 -1.78
N PHE A 197 5.12 -0.94 -2.51
CA PHE A 197 5.24 -1.23 -3.93
C PHE A 197 4.17 -0.50 -4.73
N LEU A 198 4.57 0.25 -5.75
CA LEU A 198 3.66 0.94 -6.65
C LEU A 198 3.42 0.12 -7.92
N HIS A 199 2.16 -0.28 -8.13
CA HIS A 199 1.76 -1.10 -9.29
C HIS A 199 1.43 -0.26 -10.54
N THR A 200 1.23 1.04 -10.36
CA THR A 200 1.02 1.97 -11.46
C THR A 200 2.34 2.59 -11.93
N PRO A 201 2.39 3.17 -13.14
CA PRO A 201 3.51 3.98 -13.55
C PRO A 201 3.73 5.17 -12.61
N TRP A 202 4.97 5.63 -12.50
CA TRP A 202 5.24 6.93 -11.89
C TRP A 202 5.08 8.05 -12.94
N PRO A 203 4.32 9.13 -12.64
CA PRO A 203 4.07 10.20 -13.61
C PRO A 203 5.32 10.99 -13.98
N SER A 204 5.31 11.59 -15.17
CA SER A 204 6.32 12.59 -15.54
C SER A 204 6.30 13.80 -14.59
N SER A 205 7.40 14.54 -14.49
CA SER A 205 7.46 15.75 -13.64
C SER A 205 6.42 16.82 -14.02
N GLU A 206 6.06 16.91 -15.29
CA GLU A 206 5.04 17.85 -15.79
C GLU A 206 3.63 17.44 -15.37
N MET A 207 3.37 16.14 -15.28
CA MET A 207 2.10 15.63 -14.82
C MET A 207 2.01 15.68 -13.29
N TYR A 208 3.08 15.28 -12.60
CA TYR A 208 3.12 15.22 -11.13
C TYR A 208 3.00 16.59 -10.46
N ARG A 209 3.56 17.64 -11.08
CA ARG A 209 3.48 19.01 -10.53
C ARG A 209 2.05 19.56 -10.44
N ASN A 210 1.10 18.97 -11.19
CA ASN A 210 -0.29 19.38 -11.16
C ASN A 210 -0.98 18.96 -9.85
N LEU A 211 -0.50 17.92 -9.17
CA LEU A 211 -1.06 17.51 -7.89
C LEU A 211 -0.78 18.55 -6.80
N PRO A 212 -1.82 19.09 -6.13
CA PRO A 212 -1.63 20.00 -4.99
C PRO A 212 -0.92 19.30 -3.82
N TRP A 213 -1.22 18.03 -3.59
CA TRP A 213 -0.73 17.23 -2.46
C TRP A 213 0.51 16.40 -2.75
N ARG A 214 1.25 16.76 -3.80
CA ARG A 214 2.45 16.04 -4.25
C ARG A 214 3.50 15.86 -3.14
N VAL A 215 3.71 16.86 -2.31
CA VAL A 215 4.67 16.80 -1.19
C VAL A 215 4.24 15.73 -0.19
N GLN A 216 2.99 15.79 0.26
CA GLN A 216 2.42 14.87 1.24
C GLN A 216 2.42 13.41 0.74
N LEU A 217 2.19 13.20 -0.55
CA LEU A 217 2.26 11.89 -1.18
C LEU A 217 3.69 11.32 -1.18
N LEU A 218 4.70 12.13 -1.51
CA LEU A 218 6.11 11.72 -1.43
C LEU A 218 6.52 11.40 0.01
N GLU A 219 6.25 12.31 0.94
CA GLU A 219 6.55 12.13 2.36
C GLU A 219 5.85 10.88 2.93
N GLY A 220 4.62 10.63 2.48
CA GLY A 220 3.86 9.42 2.76
C GLY A 220 4.64 8.15 2.43
N MET A 221 5.11 8.06 1.18
CA MET A 221 5.85 6.91 0.66
C MET A 221 7.22 6.75 1.32
N LEU A 222 7.92 7.87 1.59
CA LEU A 222 9.23 7.90 2.27
C LEU A 222 9.18 7.45 3.75
N GLY A 223 8.01 7.14 4.29
CA GLY A 223 7.90 6.37 5.53
C GLY A 223 8.39 4.91 5.40
N SER A 224 8.53 4.42 4.17
CA SER A 224 8.99 3.08 3.84
C SER A 224 10.52 2.97 3.86
N SER A 225 11.04 1.83 4.31
CA SER A 225 12.45 1.46 4.19
C SER A 225 12.80 0.99 2.76
N ILE A 226 11.83 0.38 2.07
CA ILE A 226 11.97 -0.13 0.71
C ILE A 226 10.81 0.38 -0.13
N LEU A 227 11.12 0.90 -1.32
CA LEU A 227 10.17 1.36 -2.33
C LEU A 227 10.38 0.58 -3.62
N GLY A 228 9.36 -0.18 -4.04
CA GLY A 228 9.38 -0.99 -5.25
C GLY A 228 8.57 -0.37 -6.38
N PHE A 229 9.08 -0.53 -7.61
CA PHE A 229 8.43 -0.10 -8.85
C PHE A 229 8.65 -1.15 -9.94
N HIS A 230 7.72 -1.26 -10.89
CA HIS A 230 7.87 -2.18 -12.03
C HIS A 230 9.06 -1.86 -12.94
N LEU A 231 9.35 -0.57 -13.19
CA LEU A 231 10.42 -0.14 -14.08
C LEU A 231 11.41 0.77 -13.35
N PHE A 232 12.69 0.64 -13.72
CA PHE A 232 13.75 1.50 -13.19
C PHE A 232 13.51 2.98 -13.50
N ASP A 233 12.92 3.29 -14.65
CA ASP A 233 12.58 4.67 -15.00
C ASP A 233 11.53 5.28 -14.07
N TYR A 234 10.59 4.48 -13.55
CA TYR A 234 9.61 4.94 -12.56
C TYR A 234 10.30 5.30 -11.24
N ALA A 235 11.22 4.46 -10.77
CA ALA A 235 12.04 4.75 -9.59
C ALA A 235 12.88 6.03 -9.78
N ARG A 236 13.48 6.23 -10.96
CA ARG A 236 14.22 7.45 -11.28
C ARG A 236 13.35 8.71 -11.28
N HIS A 237 12.15 8.63 -11.84
CA HIS A 237 11.23 9.77 -11.83
C HIS A 237 10.71 10.09 -10.43
N PHE A 238 10.44 9.09 -9.60
CA PHE A 238 10.15 9.26 -8.18
C PHE A 238 11.30 9.97 -7.45
N LEU A 239 12.52 9.51 -7.66
CA LEU A 239 13.71 10.11 -7.04
C LEU A 239 13.91 11.57 -7.47
N SER A 240 13.73 11.87 -8.76
CA SER A 240 13.76 13.24 -9.28
C SER A 240 12.69 14.13 -8.62
N ALA A 241 11.49 13.59 -8.37
CA ALA A 241 10.45 14.32 -7.65
C ALA A 241 10.85 14.58 -6.19
N CYS A 242 11.45 13.60 -5.50
CA CYS A 242 11.97 13.75 -4.13
C CYS A 242 13.05 14.84 -4.05
N VAL A 243 14.07 14.77 -4.91
CA VAL A 243 15.17 15.75 -4.95
C VAL A 243 14.62 17.16 -5.20
N ARG A 244 13.71 17.32 -6.16
CA ARG A 244 13.21 18.64 -6.57
C ARG A 244 12.19 19.26 -5.61
N LEU A 245 11.37 18.45 -4.95
CA LEU A 245 10.25 18.94 -4.13
C LEU A 245 10.55 18.94 -2.64
N LEU A 246 11.45 18.08 -2.19
CA LEU A 246 11.81 17.91 -0.78
C LEU A 246 13.27 18.29 -0.49
N ASP A 247 14.02 18.74 -1.49
CA ASP A 247 15.44 19.14 -1.39
C ASP A 247 16.33 18.02 -0.83
N LEU A 248 16.06 16.78 -1.27
CA LEU A 248 16.79 15.60 -0.81
C LEU A 248 17.97 15.28 -1.70
N GLU A 249 19.00 14.66 -1.11
CA GLU A 249 20.12 14.13 -1.86
C GLU A 249 19.86 12.68 -2.28
N GLN A 250 20.10 12.40 -3.56
CA GLN A 250 20.16 11.02 -4.05
C GLN A 250 21.56 10.45 -3.85
N LYS A 251 21.64 9.19 -3.38
CA LYS A 251 22.89 8.46 -3.24
C LYS A 251 22.77 7.14 -4.00
N LEU A 252 23.83 6.77 -4.73
CA LEU A 252 23.98 5.41 -5.25
C LEU A 252 24.72 4.60 -4.20
N THR A 253 24.00 3.74 -3.49
CA THR A 253 24.58 2.90 -2.45
C THR A 253 24.64 1.48 -2.98
N ARG A 254 25.85 1.02 -3.31
CA ARG A 254 26.13 -0.36 -3.74
C ARG A 254 25.24 -0.86 -4.90
N GLY A 255 24.99 0.03 -5.87
CA GLY A 255 24.20 -0.26 -7.07
C GLY A 255 22.69 -0.02 -6.94
N ALA A 256 22.19 0.24 -5.73
CA ALA A 256 20.80 0.65 -5.50
C ALA A 256 20.69 2.18 -5.41
N LEU A 257 19.60 2.72 -5.97
CA LEU A 257 19.23 4.11 -5.76
C LEU A 257 18.66 4.26 -4.35
N THR A 258 19.19 5.21 -3.60
CA THR A 258 18.77 5.50 -2.22
C THR A 258 18.50 6.99 -2.04
N VAL A 259 17.54 7.30 -1.18
CA VAL A 259 17.24 8.66 -0.74
C VAL A 259 17.16 8.70 0.78
N GLU A 260 17.70 9.76 1.38
CA GLU A 260 17.67 9.97 2.82
C GLU A 260 16.65 11.04 3.17
N HIS A 261 15.67 10.71 4.01
CA HIS A 261 14.62 11.61 4.46
C HIS A 261 14.47 11.53 5.98
N HIS A 262 14.70 12.65 6.68
CA HIS A 262 14.72 12.72 8.15
C HIS A 262 15.58 11.64 8.82
N GLY A 263 16.79 11.41 8.29
CA GLY A 263 17.74 10.42 8.81
C GLY A 263 17.39 8.96 8.49
N ARG A 264 16.38 8.72 7.64
CA ARG A 264 16.03 7.37 7.16
C ARG A 264 16.41 7.21 5.70
N ILE A 265 17.07 6.10 5.40
CA ILE A 265 17.39 5.70 4.03
C ILE A 265 16.24 4.83 3.49
N SER A 266 15.69 5.23 2.35
CA SER A 266 14.77 4.41 1.57
C SER A 266 15.50 3.88 0.35
N ALA A 267 15.53 2.55 0.17
CA ALA A 267 16.07 1.90 -1.02
C ALA A 267 15.00 1.77 -2.10
N LEU A 268 15.35 2.11 -3.34
CA LEU A 268 14.46 1.99 -4.49
C LEU A 268 14.84 0.73 -5.28
N LEU A 269 13.91 -0.20 -5.39
CA LEU A 269 14.10 -1.49 -6.04
C LEU A 269 13.22 -1.62 -7.29
N LYS A 270 13.67 -2.48 -8.19
CA LYS A 270 12.95 -2.93 -9.38
C LYS A 270 12.71 -4.44 -9.24
N ASP A 271 11.52 -4.90 -9.64
CA ASP A 271 11.24 -6.33 -9.88
C ASP A 271 11.98 -6.84 -11.14
#